data_AF-A0A853FKA7-F1
#
_entry.id   AF-A0A853FKA7-F1
#
_cell.length_a   1.000
_cell.length_b   1.000
_cell.length_c   1.000
_cell.angle_alpha   90.00
_cell.angle_beta   90.00
_cell.angle_gamma   90.00
#
_symmetry.space_group_name_H-M   'P 1'
#
loop_
_entity.id
_entity.type
_entity.pdbx_description
1 polymer ?
#
loop_
_entity_poly.entity_id
_entity_poly.type
_entity_poly.pdbx_seq_one_letter_code
_entity_poly.pdbx_strand_id
1 'polypeptide(L)' 'MDQVFYLLAIMGCSDDNLDCKQARVEPVRYTSYATCQEAMADVLQRNTDLEYPVIAGACQRQTPEMARQAASKTDGKGR' A
#
# COMPACT_ATOMS: atom_id res chain seq x y z
N MET A 1 -2.68 21.90 12.84
CA MET A 1 -3.63 20.83 12.48
C MET A 1 -2.83 19.84 11.66
N ASP A 2 -2.50 18.67 12.21
CA ASP A 2 -1.76 17.64 11.49
C ASP A 2 -2.72 17.00 10.47
N GLN A 3 -2.39 17.13 9.19
CA GLN A 3 -3.18 16.57 8.11
C GLN A 3 -2.89 15.07 7.99
N VAL A 4 -3.82 14.27 8.48
CA VAL A 4 -3.74 12.81 8.39
C VAL A 4 -4.07 12.41 6.96
N PHE A 5 -3.18 11.65 6.34
CA PHE A 5 -3.42 11.07 5.02
C PHE A 5 -3.53 9.56 5.12
N TYR A 6 -4.25 8.98 4.18
CA TYR A 6 -4.36 7.56 3.97
C TYR A 6 -3.71 7.24 2.63
N LEU A 7 -2.81 6.27 2.63
CA LEU A 7 -2.24 5.69 1.43
C LEU A 7 -2.79 4.29 1.25
N LEU A 8 -2.92 3.88 0.00
CA LEU A 8 -3.26 2.51 -0.32
C LEU A 8 -1.98 1.74 -0.65
N ALA A 9 -1.61 0.81 0.22
CA ALA A 9 -0.53 -0.13 -0.02
C ALA A 9 -1.08 -1.35 -0.76
N ILE A 10 -0.40 -1.75 -1.83
CA ILE A 10 -0.73 -2.94 -2.61
C ILE A 10 0.24 -4.03 -2.17
N MET A 11 -0.33 -5.07 -1.59
CA MET A 11 0.36 -6.25 -1.09
C MET A 11 0.28 -7.33 -2.16
N GLY A 12 1.42 -7.85 -2.59
CA GLY A 12 1.52 -9.07 -3.37
C GLY A 12 1.68 -10.25 -2.43
N CYS A 13 0.76 -11.21 -2.49
CA CYS A 13 0.80 -12.43 -1.72
C CYS A 13 1.22 -13.61 -2.62
N SER A 14 1.92 -14.58 -2.02
CA SER A 14 2.15 -15.88 -2.66
C SER A 14 0.85 -16.66 -2.82
N ASP A 15 0.88 -17.76 -3.59
CA ASP A 15 -0.29 -18.60 -3.86
C ASP A 15 -1.01 -19.08 -2.58
N ASP A 16 -0.26 -19.35 -1.51
CA ASP A 16 -0.81 -19.76 -0.21
C ASP A 16 -1.43 -18.61 0.61
N ASN A 17 -1.33 -17.36 0.15
CA ASN A 17 -1.72 -16.14 0.89
C ASN A 17 -1.02 -15.93 2.25
N LEU A 18 0.02 -16.71 2.55
CA LEU A 18 0.72 -16.65 3.84
C LEU A 18 1.85 -15.62 3.88
N ASP A 19 2.48 -15.33 2.73
CA ASP A 19 3.60 -14.38 2.63
C ASP A 19 3.19 -13.18 1.76
N CYS A 20 2.46 -12.25 2.36
CA CYS A 20 2.09 -10.99 1.71
C CYS A 20 3.15 -9.93 1.94
N LYS A 21 3.76 -9.46 0.85
CA LYS A 21 4.77 -8.39 0.86
C LYS A 21 4.23 -7.17 0.13
N GLN A 22 4.70 -6.00 0.51
CA GLN A 22 4.37 -4.77 -0.20
C GLN A 22 5.00 -4.82 -1.61
N ALA A 23 4.15 -4.97 -2.62
CA ALA A 23 4.55 -5.01 -4.02
C ALA A 23 4.63 -3.59 -4.59
N ARG A 24 3.65 -2.74 -4.25
CA ARG A 24 3.59 -1.36 -4.70
C ARG A 24 2.85 -0.49 -3.68
N VAL A 25 3.14 0.80 -3.65
CA VAL A 25 2.38 1.80 -2.90
C VAL A 25 1.75 2.75 -3.89
N GLU A 26 0.46 3.00 -3.74
CA GLU A 26 -0.23 3.97 -4.56
C GLU A 26 0.24 5.38 -4.17
N PRO A 27 0.83 6.18 -5.08
CA PRO A 27 1.23 7.56 -4.81
C PRO A 27 0.06 8.49 -4.41
N VAL A 28 -1.19 8.11 -4.73
CA VAL A 28 -2.37 8.90 -4.38
C VAL A 28 -2.59 8.91 -2.85
N ARG A 29 -2.75 10.13 -2.31
CA ARG A 29 -3.04 10.38 -0.89
C ARG A 29 -4.50 10.74 -0.71
N TYR A 30 -5.19 9.97 0.12
CA TYR A 30 -6.57 10.21 0.51
C TYR A 30 -6.61 10.95 1.84
N THR A 31 -7.60 11.82 2.03
CA THR A 31 -7.82 12.55 3.29
C THR A 31 -8.78 11.81 4.24
N SER A 32 -9.41 10.73 3.75
CA SER A 32 -10.38 9.92 4.49
C SER A 32 -10.13 8.44 4.22
N TYR A 33 -10.39 7.61 5.23
CA TYR A 33 -10.34 6.16 5.11
C TYR A 33 -11.40 5.64 4.13
N ALA A 34 -12.61 6.21 4.14
CA ALA A 34 -13.69 5.82 3.24
C ALA A 34 -13.28 5.98 1.77
N THR A 35 -12.69 7.12 1.43
CA THR A 35 -12.21 7.39 0.06
C THR A 35 -11.09 6.44 -0.36
N CYS A 36 -10.17 6.10 0.57
CA CYS A 36 -9.15 5.08 0.30
C CYS A 36 -9.76 3.71 -0.01
N GLN A 37 -10.79 3.31 0.76
CA GLN A 37 -11.44 2.02 0.61
C GLN A 37 -12.25 1.92 -0.69
N GLU A 38 -12.93 3.00 -1.09
CA GLU A 38 -13.65 3.07 -2.37
C GLU A 38 -12.70 2.99 -3.57
N ALA A 39 -11.56 3.68 -3.49
CA ALA A 39 -10.55 3.64 -4.54
C ALA A 39 -9.81 2.30 -4.60
N MET A 40 -9.87 1.48 -3.55
CA MET A 40 -9.14 0.22 -3.46
C MET A 40 -9.44 -0.75 -4.60
N ALA A 41 -10.71 -0.89 -4.98
CA ALA A 41 -11.11 -1.78 -6.06
C ALA A 41 -10.54 -1.33 -7.41
N ASP A 42 -10.63 -0.03 -7.72
CA ASP A 42 -10.09 0.55 -8.95
C ASP A 42 -8.56 0.43 -9.01
N VAL A 43 -7.87 0.71 -7.89
CA VAL A 43 -6.42 0.60 -7.80
C VAL A 43 -5.96 -0.86 -7.97
N LEU A 44 -6.59 -1.82 -7.30
CA LEU A 44 -6.23 -3.23 -7.46
C LEU A 44 -6.41 -3.70 -8.90
N GLN A 45 -7.50 -3.30 -9.56
CA GLN A 45 -7.78 -3.66 -10.95
C GLN A 45 -6.71 -3.13 -11.92
N ARG A 46 -6.18 -1.92 -11.67
CA ARG A 46 -5.09 -1.32 -12.46
C ARG A 46 -3.72 -1.95 -12.17
N ASN A 47 -3.53 -2.51 -10.98
CA ASN A 47 -2.27 -3.11 -10.54
C ASN A 47 -2.26 -4.64 -10.70
N THR A 48 -3.06 -5.14 -11.64
CA THR A 48 -3.05 -6.55 -12.09
C THR A 48 -1.82 -6.87 -12.94
N ASP A 49 -0.97 -5.88 -13.25
CA ASP A 49 0.33 -6.03 -13.91
C ASP A 49 1.42 -6.64 -12.99
N LEU A 50 1.15 -6.73 -11.69
CA LEU A 50 2.10 -7.24 -10.73
C LEU A 50 2.34 -8.75 -10.90
N GLU A 51 3.60 -9.18 -10.79
CA GLU A 51 4.03 -10.59 -10.87
C GLU A 51 3.68 -11.38 -9.58
N TYR A 52 2.49 -11.17 -9.02
CA TYR A 52 2.00 -11.87 -7.85
C TYR A 52 0.70 -12.60 -8.19
N PRO A 53 0.55 -13.88 -7.77
CA PRO A 53 -0.65 -14.65 -8.03
C PRO A 53 -1.88 -14.05 -7.34
N VAL A 54 -1.68 -13.38 -6.20
CA VAL A 54 -2.74 -12.68 -5.46
C VAL A 54 -2.25 -11.30 -5.06
N ILE A 55 -3.12 -10.30 -5.25
CA ILE A 55 -2.90 -8.93 -4.80
C ILE A 55 -3.99 -8.50 -3.81
N ALA A 56 -3.60 -7.79 -2.76
CA ALA A 56 -4.49 -7.28 -1.73
C ALA A 56 -4.22 -5.81 -1.45
N GLY A 57 -5.26 -5.03 -1.21
CA GLY A 57 -5.15 -3.61 -0.85
C GLY A 57 -5.19 -3.42 0.66
N ALA A 58 -4.30 -2.58 1.20
CA ALA A 58 -4.27 -2.21 2.60
C ALA A 58 -4.26 -0.68 2.74
N CYS A 59 -5.36 -0.11 3.23
CA CYS A 59 -5.44 1.32 3.55
C CYS A 59 -4.66 1.62 4.83
N GLN A 60 -3.51 2.26 4.68
CA GLN A 60 -2.65 2.63 5.78
C GLN A 60 -2.77 4.12 6.05
N ARG A 61 -3.07 4.46 7.30
CA ARG A 61 -2.99 5.84 7.78
C ARG A 61 -1.53 6.25 7.92
N GLN A 62 -1.11 7.22 7.15
CA GLN A 62 0.24 7.78 7.17
C GLN A 62 0.22 9.09 7.94
N THR A 63 0.94 9.12 9.05
CA THR A 63 1.43 10.38 9.60
C THR A 63 2.70 10.77 8.84
N PRO A 64 3.02 12.08 8.73
CA PRO A 64 4.19 12.55 8.00
C PRO A 64 5.53 11.91 8.45
N GLU A 65 5.61 11.42 9.69
CA GLU A 65 6.77 10.67 10.21
C GLU A 65 6.81 9.21 9.73
N MET A 66 5.66 8.55 9.54
CA MET A 66 5.60 7.17 9.04
C MET A 66 5.86 7.09 7.53
N ALA A 67 5.45 8.09 6.75
CA ALA A 67 5.67 8.13 5.30
C ALA A 67 7.17 8.15 4.95
N ARG A 68 7.98 8.83 5.77
CA ARG A 68 9.45 8.86 5.62
C ARG A 68 10.07 7.50 5.93
N GLN A 69 9.56 6.78 6.93
CA GLN A 69 10.07 5.46 7.31
C GLN A 69 9.62 4.34 6.38
N ALA A 70 8.41 4.42 5.81
CA ALA A 70 7.91 3.47 4.82
C ALA A 70 8.74 3.52 3.53
N ALA A 71 9.12 4.72 3.07
CA ALA A 71 10.01 4.89 1.92
C ALA A 71 11.44 4.37 2.19
N SER A 72 11.97 4.55 3.41
CA SER A 72 13.31 4.04 3.77
C SER A 72 13.37 2.53 4.05
N LYS A 73 12.25 1.88 4.41
CA LYS A 73 12.25 0.43 4.72
C LYS A 73 12.31 -0.47 3.50
N THR A 74 11.97 0.04 2.30
CA THR A 74 12.15 -0.70 1.05
C THR A 74 13.62 -0.75 0.59
N ASP A 75 14.50 0.07 1.18
CA ASP A 75 15.94 0.13 0.85
C ASP A 75 16.83 -0.64 1.86
N GLY A 76 16.24 -1.30 2.87
CA GLY A 76 16.96 -1.75 4.07
C GLY A 76 17.15 -3.26 4.27
N LYS A 77 16.87 -4.11 3.28
CA LYS A 77 17.09 -5.57 3.37
C LYS A 77 18.36 -5.98 2.63
N GLY A 78 19.50 -5.58 3.18
CA GLY A 78 20.82 -5.95 2.67
C GLY A 78 21.89 -5.72 3.73
N ARG A 79 21.93 -6.56 4.76
CA ARG A 79 23.12 -6.77 5.59
C ARG A 79 23.13 -8.19 6.14
#